data_AF-A0A093S5J9-F1
#
_entry.id   AF-A0A093S5J9-F1
#
_cell.length_a   1.000
_cell.length_b   1.000
_cell.length_c   1.000
_cell.angle_alpha   90.00
_cell.angle_beta   90.00
_cell.angle_gamma   90.00
#
_symmetry.space_group_name_H-M   'P 1'
#
loop_
_entity.id
_entity.type
_entity.pdbx_description
1 polymer ?
#
loop_
_entity_poly.entity_id
_entity_poly.type
_entity_poly.pdbx_seq_one_letter_code
_entity_poly.pdbx_strand_id
1 'polypeptide(L)'
;MKKILLCGLVLATSSCADFPKNIGDQMKAVNEALTPKTSNAVQTTSTRKVGTITNDQCKNSVGQTRSYFEQLVGFKLNESNSSGYTSFSETYNLKISDRKDRFGGNLAICIISIDPQSNKVTTFSMPT
;
A
#
# COMPACT_ATOMS: atom_id res chain seq x y z
N MET A 1 -70.83 -11.03 5.97
CA MET A 1 -71.38 -10.04 5.01
C MET A 1 -70.95 -8.64 5.39
N LYS A 2 -70.05 -8.00 4.63
CA LYS A 2 -70.00 -6.54 4.38
C LYS A 2 -68.94 -6.24 3.32
N LYS A 3 -69.30 -5.31 2.44
CA LYS A 3 -68.85 -5.14 1.05
C LYS A 3 -67.56 -4.32 0.99
N ILE A 4 -66.59 -4.73 0.15
CA ILE A 4 -65.46 -3.88 -0.23
C ILE A 4 -65.82 -3.23 -1.57
N LEU A 5 -65.87 -1.90 -1.55
CA LEU A 5 -66.19 -1.01 -2.67
C LEU A 5 -64.99 -0.91 -3.63
N LEU A 6 -65.25 -1.03 -4.94
CA LEU A 6 -64.34 -0.63 -6.01
C LEU A 6 -64.33 0.90 -6.17
N CYS A 7 -63.14 1.50 -6.27
CA CYS A 7 -62.84 2.75 -6.97
C CYS A 7 -61.34 2.68 -7.32
N GLY A 8 -60.95 2.44 -8.57
CA GLY A 8 -60.93 3.48 -9.59
C GLY A 8 -59.55 4.15 -9.59
N LEU A 9 -58.52 3.46 -10.09
CA LEU A 9 -57.18 4.03 -10.21
C LEU A 9 -57.16 4.90 -11.49
N VAL A 10 -57.36 6.20 -11.29
CA VAL A 10 -57.19 7.22 -12.31
C VAL A 10 -55.71 7.26 -12.70
N LEU A 11 -55.42 6.97 -13.96
CA LEU A 11 -54.13 7.20 -14.60
C LEU A 11 -53.87 8.72 -14.64
N ALA A 12 -53.14 9.22 -13.64
CA ALA A 12 -52.66 10.60 -13.63
C ALA A 12 -51.36 10.69 -14.45
N THR A 13 -51.49 11.25 -15.64
CA THR A 13 -50.39 11.80 -16.44
C THR A 13 -49.81 13.02 -15.72
N SER A 14 -48.54 12.98 -15.31
CA SER A 14 -47.80 14.18 -14.88
C SER A 14 -46.48 14.28 -15.63
N SER A 15 -46.56 15.01 -16.75
CA SER A 15 -45.59 15.96 -17.31
C SER A 15 -44.19 15.99 -16.73
N CYS A 16 -43.21 15.84 -17.63
CA CYS A 16 -41.79 16.07 -17.44
C CYS A 16 -41.50 17.56 -17.22
N ALA A 17 -41.07 17.95 -16.03
CA ALA A 17 -40.31 19.18 -15.79
C ALA A 17 -39.93 19.21 -14.31
N ASP A 18 -38.73 18.73 -13.95
CA ASP A 18 -37.97 19.19 -12.76
C ASP A 18 -36.67 18.38 -12.51
N PHE A 19 -36.03 17.87 -13.57
CA PHE A 19 -34.76 17.14 -13.45
C PHE A 19 -33.44 17.93 -13.66
N PRO A 20 -33.37 19.24 -13.98
CA PRO A 20 -32.05 19.83 -14.27
C PRO A 20 -31.34 20.50 -13.07
N LYS A 21 -32.01 20.81 -11.95
CA LYS A 21 -31.34 21.56 -10.86
C LYS A 21 -30.54 20.67 -9.89
N ASN A 22 -31.05 19.51 -9.49
CA ASN A 22 -30.39 18.67 -8.48
C ASN A 22 -29.10 17.98 -8.95
N ILE A 23 -28.85 17.87 -10.26
CA ILE A 23 -27.66 17.19 -10.80
C ILE A 23 -26.45 18.15 -10.85
N GLY A 24 -26.68 19.43 -11.15
CA GLY A 24 -25.60 20.43 -11.22
C GLY A 24 -24.93 20.68 -9.87
N ASP A 25 -25.74 20.79 -8.80
CA ASP A 25 -25.21 20.96 -7.45
C ASP A 25 -24.51 19.69 -6.93
N GLN A 26 -25.00 18.49 -7.28
CA GLN A 26 -24.33 17.23 -6.96
C GLN A 26 -22.99 17.08 -7.68
N MET A 27 -22.90 17.44 -8.96
CA MET A 27 -21.62 17.39 -9.68
C MET A 27 -20.61 18.41 -9.14
N LYS A 28 -21.04 19.60 -8.71
CA LYS A 28 -20.16 20.58 -8.07
C LYS A 28 -19.64 20.09 -6.73
N ALA A 29 -20.50 19.49 -5.89
CA ALA A 29 -20.10 18.90 -4.62
C ALA A 29 -19.14 17.72 -4.79
N VAL A 30 -19.37 16.87 -5.79
CA VAL A 30 -18.48 15.75 -6.12
C VAL A 30 -17.15 16.28 -6.67
N ASN A 31 -17.16 17.31 -7.51
CA ASN A 31 -15.93 17.92 -7.99
C ASN A 31 -15.14 18.57 -6.85
N GLU A 32 -15.78 19.31 -5.94
CA GLU A 32 -15.12 19.86 -4.74
C GLU A 32 -14.60 18.77 -3.79
N ALA A 33 -15.28 17.62 -3.69
CA ALA A 33 -14.82 16.48 -2.91
C ALA A 33 -13.67 15.71 -3.58
N LEU A 34 -13.65 15.68 -4.93
CA LEU A 34 -12.63 14.97 -5.72
C LEU A 34 -11.45 15.84 -6.12
N THR A 35 -11.53 17.17 -6.01
CA THR A 35 -10.38 18.04 -6.19
C THR A 35 -9.55 17.94 -4.91
N PRO A 36 -8.40 17.25 -4.90
CA PRO A 36 -7.57 17.26 -3.72
C PRO A 36 -7.09 18.68 -3.55
N LYS A 37 -7.56 19.37 -2.48
CA LYS A 37 -6.82 20.52 -1.96
C LYS A 37 -5.38 20.03 -1.85
N THR A 38 -4.46 20.73 -2.53
CA THR A 38 -3.03 20.54 -2.35
C THR A 38 -2.72 20.89 -0.90
N SER A 39 -3.01 19.95 -0.01
CA SER A 39 -2.29 19.79 1.21
C SER A 39 -0.87 19.61 0.70
N ASN A 40 -0.02 20.61 0.96
CA ASN A 40 1.39 20.33 1.14
C ASN A 40 1.45 19.35 2.30
N ALA A 41 1.14 18.07 2.03
CA ALA A 41 1.56 16.98 2.84
C ALA A 41 3.06 17.15 2.82
N VAL A 42 3.58 17.71 3.91
CA VAL A 42 4.98 17.55 4.25
C VAL A 42 5.18 16.06 4.09
N GLN A 43 5.86 15.68 3.01
CA GLN A 43 6.29 14.34 2.77
C GLN A 43 7.24 14.10 3.92
N THR A 44 6.69 13.62 5.03
CA THR A 44 7.44 13.08 6.13
C THR A 44 8.11 11.90 5.47
N THR A 45 9.32 12.13 4.97
CA THR A 45 10.27 11.08 4.69
C THR A 45 10.39 10.35 6.01
N SER A 46 9.54 9.35 6.21
CA SER A 46 9.71 8.35 7.24
C SER A 46 11.13 7.87 7.01
N THR A 47 12.04 8.26 7.89
CA THR A 47 13.45 7.90 7.81
C THR A 47 13.55 6.43 8.18
N ARG A 48 12.98 5.55 7.33
CA ARG A 48 13.04 4.10 7.48
C ARG A 48 14.51 3.76 7.60
N LYS A 49 14.89 3.14 8.72
CA LYS A 49 16.26 2.67 8.90
C LYS A 49 16.49 1.58 7.86
N VAL A 50 17.45 1.83 6.98
CA VAL A 50 17.86 0.88 5.93
C VAL A 50 19.18 0.25 6.36
N GLY A 51 19.15 -1.05 6.61
CA GLY A 51 20.32 -1.83 6.99
C GLY A 51 21.26 -2.01 5.81
N THR A 52 22.52 -2.34 6.09
CA THR A 52 23.52 -2.63 5.06
C THR A 52 24.03 -4.05 5.25
N ILE A 53 24.11 -4.81 4.15
CA ILE A 53 24.64 -6.16 4.09
C ILE A 53 25.55 -6.30 2.86
N THR A 54 26.21 -7.44 2.71
CA THR A 54 27.01 -7.78 1.51
C THR A 54 26.18 -8.52 0.46
N ASN A 55 26.71 -8.63 -0.75
CA ASN A 55 26.11 -9.36 -1.86
C ASN A 55 25.91 -10.83 -1.48
N ASP A 56 26.92 -11.44 -0.87
CA ASP A 56 26.88 -12.84 -0.46
C ASP A 56 25.88 -13.09 0.66
N GLN A 57 25.75 -12.16 1.61
CA GLN A 57 24.71 -12.24 2.64
C GLN A 57 23.31 -12.17 2.04
N CYS A 58 23.12 -11.39 0.97
CA CYS A 58 21.84 -11.33 0.25
C CYS A 58 21.55 -12.63 -0.52
N LYS A 59 22.54 -13.16 -1.27
CA LYS A 59 22.38 -14.41 -2.06
C LYS A 59 22.08 -15.61 -1.18
N ASN A 60 22.69 -15.67 -0.01
CA ASN A 60 22.54 -16.77 0.95
C ASN A 60 21.49 -16.47 2.04
N SER A 61 20.56 -15.55 1.77
CA SER A 61 19.58 -15.10 2.75
C SER A 61 18.47 -16.13 3.02
N VAL A 62 18.04 -16.90 2.01
CA VAL A 62 16.92 -17.86 2.15
C VAL A 62 17.20 -18.85 3.28
N GLY A 63 16.22 -19.03 4.17
CA GLY A 63 16.31 -19.91 5.33
C GLY A 63 16.99 -19.29 6.56
N GLN A 64 17.70 -18.16 6.41
CA GLN A 64 18.25 -17.40 7.53
C GLN A 64 17.13 -16.73 8.32
N THR A 65 17.36 -16.55 9.62
CA THR A 65 16.35 -15.99 10.53
C THR A 65 16.31 -14.46 10.47
N ARG A 66 15.18 -13.87 10.90
CA ARG A 66 15.07 -12.43 11.15
C ARG A 66 16.19 -11.95 12.08
N SER A 67 16.44 -12.68 13.18
CA SER A 67 17.45 -12.31 14.16
C SER A 67 18.87 -12.23 13.60
N TYR A 68 19.22 -13.09 12.63
CA TYR A 68 20.50 -13.00 11.93
C TYR A 68 20.65 -11.65 11.22
N PHE A 69 19.63 -11.22 10.47
CA PHE A 69 19.66 -9.91 9.81
C PHE A 69 19.66 -8.75 10.79
N GLU A 70 18.90 -8.83 11.88
CA GLU A 70 18.90 -7.80 12.93
C GLU A 70 20.28 -7.58 13.56
N GLN A 71 21.06 -8.67 13.73
CA GLN A 71 22.44 -8.59 14.20
C GLN A 71 23.36 -7.93 13.17
N LEU A 72 23.18 -8.23 11.88
CA LEU A 72 23.96 -7.60 10.81
C LEU A 72 23.68 -6.11 10.69
N VAL A 73 22.41 -5.70 10.77
CA VAL A 73 22.00 -4.32 10.50
C VAL A 73 21.98 -3.44 11.76
N GLY A 74 22.06 -4.03 12.95
CA GLY A 74 22.12 -3.31 14.22
C GLY A 74 20.77 -2.70 14.66
N PHE A 75 19.66 -3.15 14.09
CA PHE A 75 18.31 -2.74 14.49
C PHE A 75 17.28 -3.83 14.24
N LYS A 76 16.13 -3.73 14.94
CA LYS A 76 15.03 -4.67 14.81
C LYS A 76 14.29 -4.52 13.48
N LEU A 77 14.09 -5.61 12.77
CA LEU A 77 13.25 -5.64 11.57
C LEU A 77 11.80 -5.71 12.02
N ASN A 78 11.01 -4.70 11.68
CA ASN A 78 9.62 -4.56 12.11
C ASN A 78 8.79 -3.80 11.07
N GLU A 79 7.50 -3.60 11.33
CA GLU A 79 6.60 -2.93 10.40
C GLU A 79 7.09 -1.54 9.99
N SER A 80 7.68 -0.77 10.91
CA SER A 80 8.11 0.62 10.67
C SER A 80 9.27 0.74 9.68
N ASN A 81 10.08 -0.30 9.51
CA ASN A 81 11.20 -0.32 8.55
C ASN A 81 11.03 -1.36 7.42
N SER A 82 9.86 -1.98 7.34
CA SER A 82 9.47 -2.81 6.21
C SER A 82 9.16 -1.95 4.97
N SER A 83 9.46 -2.48 3.78
CA SER A 83 8.97 -1.96 2.50
C SER A 83 7.57 -2.50 2.16
N GLY A 84 7.17 -3.62 2.74
CA GLY A 84 5.81 -4.14 2.72
C GLY A 84 5.57 -5.05 3.93
N TYR A 85 4.39 -4.97 4.54
CA TYR A 85 4.05 -5.73 5.74
C TYR A 85 2.64 -6.30 5.60
N THR A 86 2.53 -7.62 5.68
CA THR A 86 1.25 -8.35 5.61
C THR A 86 1.28 -9.49 6.63
N SER A 87 0.12 -10.11 6.89
CA SER A 87 0.03 -11.28 7.78
C SER A 87 0.77 -12.52 7.26
N PHE A 88 1.21 -12.52 6.00
CA PHE A 88 1.85 -13.66 5.35
C PHE A 88 3.30 -13.41 4.94
N SER A 89 3.73 -12.14 4.90
CA SER A 89 5.06 -11.77 4.43
C SER A 89 5.41 -10.35 4.86
N GLU A 90 6.65 -10.19 5.28
CA GLU A 90 7.27 -8.91 5.61
C GLU A 90 8.48 -8.71 4.70
N THR A 91 8.48 -7.64 3.93
CA THR A 91 9.53 -7.34 2.97
C THR A 91 10.41 -6.21 3.47
N TYR A 92 11.72 -6.35 3.32
CA TYR A 92 12.72 -5.38 3.77
C TYR A 92 13.69 -5.05 2.65
N ASN A 93 13.99 -3.77 2.50
CA ASN A 93 15.00 -3.29 1.57
C ASN A 93 16.29 -3.01 2.37
N LEU A 94 17.37 -3.71 2.03
CA LEU A 94 18.69 -3.58 2.62
C LEU A 94 19.67 -3.08 1.56
N LYS A 95 20.60 -2.20 1.91
CA LYS A 95 21.67 -1.77 1.00
C LYS A 95 22.73 -2.85 0.87
N ILE A 96 23.35 -2.94 -0.29
CA ILE A 96 24.48 -3.82 -0.57
C ILE A 96 25.77 -2.98 -0.57
N SER A 97 26.70 -3.25 0.34
CA SER A 97 27.93 -2.45 0.53
C SER A 97 29.01 -2.69 -0.53
N ASP A 98 29.08 -3.90 -1.06
CA ASP A 98 30.15 -4.42 -1.92
C ASP A 98 29.72 -4.54 -3.40
N ARG A 99 28.59 -3.92 -3.77
CA ARG A 99 28.05 -3.94 -5.13
C ARG A 99 27.68 -2.53 -5.59
N LYS A 100 28.02 -2.22 -6.85
CA LYS A 100 27.50 -1.05 -7.56
C LYS A 100 26.16 -1.36 -8.24
N ASP A 101 25.28 -0.37 -8.32
CA ASP A 101 24.10 -0.46 -9.17
C ASP A 101 24.48 -0.42 -10.67
N ARG A 102 23.50 -0.61 -11.57
CA ARG A 102 23.71 -0.55 -13.02
C ARG A 102 24.34 0.76 -13.54
N PHE A 103 24.26 1.86 -12.79
CA PHE A 103 24.83 3.16 -13.15
C PHE A 103 26.15 3.47 -12.43
N GLY A 104 26.73 2.49 -11.71
CA GLY A 104 27.96 2.68 -10.94
C GLY A 104 27.76 3.39 -9.59
N GLY A 105 26.50 3.64 -9.20
CA GLY A 105 26.12 4.23 -7.93
C GLY A 105 26.14 3.23 -6.77
N ASN A 106 25.98 3.76 -5.56
CA ASN A 106 25.92 2.97 -4.31
C ASN A 106 24.47 2.67 -3.89
N LEU A 107 23.56 2.52 -4.85
CA LEU A 107 22.14 2.26 -4.60
C LEU A 107 21.76 0.79 -4.82
N ALA A 108 22.73 -0.12 -4.82
CA ALA A 108 22.46 -1.55 -4.88
C ALA A 108 21.64 -1.97 -3.65
N ILE A 109 20.51 -2.64 -3.89
CA ILE A 109 19.55 -3.05 -2.84
C ILE A 109 19.35 -4.56 -2.92
N CYS A 110 19.30 -5.18 -1.74
CA CYS A 110 18.77 -6.51 -1.50
C CYS A 110 17.36 -6.37 -0.93
N ILE A 111 16.39 -7.02 -1.55
CA ILE A 111 15.04 -7.14 -1.03
C ILE A 111 14.91 -8.54 -0.45
N ILE A 112 14.59 -8.65 0.84
CA ILE A 112 14.30 -9.95 1.48
C ILE A 112 12.83 -9.98 1.89
N SER A 113 12.21 -11.15 1.79
CA SER A 113 10.87 -11.40 2.33
C SER A 113 10.96 -12.43 3.43
N ILE A 114 10.44 -12.08 4.60
CA ILE A 114 10.40 -12.91 5.80
C ILE A 114 8.98 -13.41 6.00
N ASP A 115 8.82 -14.71 6.20
CA ASP A 115 7.57 -15.27 6.67
C ASP A 115 7.43 -15.02 8.19
N PRO A 116 6.39 -14.31 8.65
CA PRO A 116 6.21 -13.98 10.06
C PRO A 116 5.95 -15.22 10.94
N GLN A 117 5.49 -16.34 10.38
CA GLN A 117 5.27 -17.59 11.12
C GLN A 117 6.60 -18.26 11.46
N SER A 118 7.43 -18.51 10.44
CA SER A 118 8.73 -19.18 10.62
C SER A 118 9.87 -18.25 11.03
N ASN A 119 9.69 -16.93 10.96
CA ASN A 119 10.71 -15.90 11.16
C ASN A 119 11.96 -16.11 10.29
N LYS A 120 11.79 -16.70 9.10
CA LYS A 120 12.85 -17.00 8.15
C LYS A 120 12.62 -16.28 6.84
N VAL A 121 13.71 -15.94 6.16
CA VAL A 121 13.64 -15.44 4.78
C VAL A 121 13.17 -16.56 3.86
N THR A 122 12.11 -16.29 3.10
CA THR A 122 11.54 -17.21 2.11
C THR A 122 12.05 -16.91 0.71
N THR A 123 12.24 -15.62 0.39
CA THR A 123 12.72 -15.17 -0.92
C THR A 123 13.62 -13.96 -0.81
N PHE A 124 14.50 -13.77 -1.79
CA PHE A 124 15.23 -12.52 -1.99
C PHE A 124 15.18 -12.07 -3.44
N SER A 125 15.44 -10.77 -3.65
CA SER A 125 15.62 -10.18 -4.97
C SER A 125 16.74 -9.14 -4.91
N MET A 126 17.49 -9.03 -6.00
CA MET A 126 18.50 -8.01 -6.20
C MET A 126 18.30 -7.33 -7.55
N PRO A 127 17.42 -6.32 -7.62
CA PRO A 127 17.22 -5.58 -8.86
C PRO A 127 18.56 -5.00 -9.35
N THR A 128 18.80 -5.10 -10.66
CA THR A 128 20.01 -4.64 -11.36
C THR A 128 19.94 -3.15 -11.66
#